data_AF-E6XQ11-F1
#
_entry.id   AF-E6XQ11-F1
#
_cell.length_a   1.000
_cell.length_b   1.000
_cell.length_c   1.000
_cell.angle_alpha   90.00
_cell.angle_beta   90.00
_cell.angle_gamma   90.00
#
_symmetry.space_group_name_H-M   'P 1'
#
loop_
_entity.id
_entity.type
_entity.pdbx_description
1 polymer ?
#
loop_
_entity_poly.entity_id
_entity_poly.type
_entity_poly.pdbx_seq_one_letter_code
_entity_poly.pdbx_strand_id
1 'polypeptide(L)'
;MKGLTLKTGLNHKAKGFTLIELMIVVAIIGILAAIALPAYQSYVNKAKFSEVIAATGSAKTAIDVCAQTVKAADLEADCLAAGNNAVGAMVGQYVASVTVTQTGGVFTITATSQDIGSAAADYRLVGTATAGVGVDWEIDKTNSTCVAAGYC
;
A
#
# COMPACT_ATOMS: atom_id res chain seq x y z
N MET A 1 32.09 57.92 53.93
CA MET A 1 31.37 56.64 54.06
C MET A 1 30.39 56.57 52.90
N LYS A 2 30.22 55.50 52.12
CA LYS A 2 30.75 54.15 52.08
C LYS A 2 30.41 53.69 50.64
N GLY A 3 31.34 53.05 49.96
CA GLY A 3 31.09 52.53 48.62
C GLY A 3 30.02 51.45 48.63
N LEU A 4 29.22 51.37 47.57
CA LEU A 4 28.46 50.18 47.24
C LEU A 4 28.36 50.03 45.72
N THR A 5 29.39 49.43 45.14
CA THR A 5 29.35 48.91 43.77
C THR A 5 28.88 47.45 43.82
N LEU A 6 27.60 47.22 43.51
CA LEU A 6 27.02 45.89 43.33
C LEU A 6 27.55 45.30 42.01
N LYS A 7 28.67 44.57 42.08
CA LYS A 7 29.16 43.73 41.00
C LYS A 7 28.75 42.29 41.31
N THR A 8 27.69 41.82 40.68
CA THR A 8 27.40 40.38 40.62
C THR A 8 27.10 40.03 39.18
N GLY A 9 28.17 39.92 38.39
CA GLY A 9 28.10 39.22 37.11
C GLY A 9 27.89 37.74 37.39
N LEU A 10 26.68 37.22 37.12
CA LEU A 10 26.43 35.80 37.04
C LEU A 10 27.31 35.22 35.92
N ASN A 11 28.48 34.68 36.27
CA ASN A 11 29.27 33.84 35.37
C ASN A 11 28.59 32.47 35.31
N HIS A 12 27.58 32.35 34.46
CA HIS A 12 27.06 31.06 34.05
C HIS A 12 28.15 30.39 33.21
N LYS A 13 28.92 29.48 33.81
CA LYS A 13 29.80 28.58 33.06
C LYS A 13 28.91 27.73 32.16
N ALA A 14 28.68 28.17 30.94
CA ALA A 14 28.06 27.35 29.91
C ALA A 14 28.96 26.14 29.70
N LYS A 15 28.59 24.99 30.29
CA LYS A 15 29.19 23.70 29.96
C LYS A 15 28.73 23.38 28.54
N GLY A 16 29.60 23.61 27.57
CA GLY A 16 29.35 23.24 26.17
C GLY A 16 29.34 21.72 26.01
N PHE A 17 28.60 21.25 24.99
CA PHE A 17 28.62 19.85 24.55
C PHE A 17 30.00 19.50 23.99
N THR A 18 30.55 18.34 24.33
CA THR A 18 31.86 17.92 23.84
C THR A 18 31.74 17.33 22.42
N LEU A 19 32.79 17.48 21.61
CA LEU A 19 32.84 16.87 20.27
C LEU A 19 32.73 15.34 20.34
N ILE A 20 33.25 14.72 21.42
CA ILE A 20 33.18 13.28 21.61
C ILE A 20 31.75 12.81 21.90
N GLU A 21 30.97 13.57 22.69
CA GLU A 21 29.55 13.28 22.91
C GLU A 21 28.78 13.35 21.59
N LEU A 22 29.07 14.35 20.75
CA LEU A 22 28.38 14.51 19.47
C LEU A 22 28.74 13.39 18.48
N MET A 23 30.01 12.95 18.44
CA MET A 23 30.44 11.82 17.63
C MET A 23 29.73 10.52 18.00
N ILE A 24 29.58 10.23 19.30
CA ILE A 24 28.89 9.02 19.75
C ILE A 24 27.40 9.07 19.39
N VAL A 25 26.76 10.23 19.55
CA VAL A 25 25.35 10.40 19.18
C VAL A 25 25.13 10.17 17.68
N VAL A 26 25.99 10.75 16.82
CA VAL A 26 25.90 10.54 15.37
C VAL A 26 26.13 9.08 15.00
N ALA A 27 27.07 8.40 15.66
CA ALA A 27 27.31 6.97 15.44
C ALA A 27 26.07 6.11 15.78
N ILE A 28 25.41 6.38 16.91
CA ILE A 28 24.19 5.67 17.32
C ILE A 28 23.03 5.96 16.36
N ILE A 29 22.82 7.23 16.01
CA ILE A 29 21.78 7.63 15.04
C ILE A 29 22.02 6.97 13.69
N GLY A 30 23.28 6.86 13.25
CA GLY A 30 23.65 6.17 12.00
C GLY A 30 23.22 4.70 12.00
N ILE A 31 23.47 3.97 13.09
CA ILE A 31 23.06 2.56 13.23
C ILE A 31 21.53 2.43 13.23
N LEU A 32 20.84 3.28 14.00
CA LEU A 32 19.38 3.27 14.06
C LEU A 32 18.76 3.60 12.70
N ALA A 33 19.29 4.61 12.00
CA ALA A 33 18.80 5.04 10.69
C ALA A 33 18.97 3.94 9.63
N ALA A 34 20.07 3.18 9.66
CA ALA A 34 20.30 2.08 8.73
C ALA A 34 19.22 0.98 8.79
N ILE A 35 18.65 0.74 9.98
CA ILE A 35 17.58 -0.26 10.18
C ILE A 35 16.20 0.39 10.01
N ALA A 36 16.01 1.60 10.52
CA ALA A 36 14.72 2.28 10.54
C ALA A 36 14.28 2.77 9.16
N LEU A 37 15.19 3.27 8.33
CA LEU A 37 14.83 3.83 7.02
C LEU A 37 14.23 2.78 6.06
N PRO A 38 14.81 1.58 5.87
CA PRO A 38 14.20 0.55 5.03
C PRO A 38 12.84 0.09 5.55
N ALA A 39 12.70 -0.09 6.88
CA ALA A 39 11.45 -0.48 7.51
C ALA A 39 10.35 0.58 7.33
N TYR A 40 10.69 1.86 7.50
CA TYR A 40 9.78 2.98 7.30
C TYR A 40 9.32 3.09 5.83
N GLN A 41 10.24 2.91 4.88
CA GLN A 41 9.89 2.91 3.46
C GLN A 41 8.92 1.76 3.10
N SER A 42 9.15 0.55 3.62
CA SER A 42 8.23 -0.58 3.43
C SER A 42 6.84 -0.27 4.00
N TYR A 43 6.76 0.35 5.18
CA TYR A 43 5.49 0.77 5.78
C TYR A 43 4.74 1.80 4.92
N VAL A 44 5.44 2.83 4.44
CA VAL A 44 4.85 3.84 3.55
C VAL A 44 4.39 3.21 2.24
N ASN A 45 5.16 2.29 1.66
CA ASN A 45 4.79 1.61 0.42
C ASN A 45 3.55 0.72 0.60
N LYS A 46 3.46 -0.05 1.70
CA LYS A 46 2.25 -0.81 2.06
C LYS A 46 1.03 0.11 2.22
N ALA A 47 1.21 1.26 2.86
CA ALA A 47 0.13 2.24 3.05
C ALA A 47 -0.37 2.78 1.69
N LYS A 48 0.54 3.15 0.79
CA LYS A 48 0.19 3.56 -0.58
C LYS A 48 -0.50 2.43 -1.35
N PHE A 49 -0.03 1.20 -1.20
CA PHE A 49 -0.58 0.02 -1.89
C PHE A 49 -2.01 -0.33 -1.47
N SER A 50 -2.49 0.20 -0.33
CA SER A 50 -3.90 0.07 0.05
C SER A 50 -4.86 0.67 -0.97
N GLU A 51 -4.46 1.73 -1.70
CA GLU A 51 -5.24 2.29 -2.81
C GLU A 51 -5.41 1.27 -3.95
N VAL A 52 -4.34 0.55 -4.28
CA VAL A 52 -4.32 -0.49 -5.32
C VAL A 52 -5.24 -1.64 -4.97
N ILE A 53 -5.21 -2.09 -3.71
CA ILE A 53 -6.12 -3.13 -3.22
C ILE A 53 -7.57 -2.63 -3.28
N ALA A 54 -7.83 -1.41 -2.80
CA ALA A 54 -9.17 -0.83 -2.79
C ALA A 54 -9.75 -0.65 -4.19
N ALA A 55 -8.92 -0.34 -5.19
CA ALA A 55 -9.33 -0.17 -6.58
C ALA A 55 -9.94 -1.43 -7.20
N THR A 56 -9.67 -2.63 -6.65
CA THR A 56 -10.33 -3.88 -7.09
C THR A 56 -11.76 -4.03 -6.57
N GLY A 57 -12.16 -3.26 -5.56
CA GLY A 57 -13.41 -3.46 -4.83
C GLY A 57 -14.67 -3.25 -5.66
N SER A 58 -14.65 -2.31 -6.62
CA SER A 58 -15.81 -2.04 -7.48
C SER A 58 -16.08 -3.21 -8.43
N ALA A 59 -15.07 -3.70 -9.14
CA ALA A 59 -15.18 -4.90 -9.98
C ALA A 59 -15.62 -6.11 -9.16
N LYS A 60 -15.00 -6.33 -7.99
CA LYS A 60 -15.33 -7.44 -7.09
C LYS A 60 -16.83 -7.46 -6.78
N THR A 61 -17.34 -6.31 -6.32
CA THR A 61 -18.76 -6.15 -5.95
C THR A 61 -19.68 -6.31 -7.16
N ALA A 62 -19.31 -5.77 -8.33
CA ALA A 62 -20.12 -5.88 -9.54
C ALA A 62 -20.25 -7.33 -10.02
N ILE A 63 -19.15 -8.10 -9.98
CA ILE A 63 -19.15 -9.51 -10.35
C ILE A 63 -19.94 -10.33 -9.31
N ASP A 64 -19.81 -10.03 -8.01
CA ASP A 64 -20.59 -10.68 -6.94
C ASP A 64 -22.10 -10.54 -7.16
N VAL A 65 -22.57 -9.31 -7.41
CA VAL A 65 -23.99 -9.03 -7.65
C VAL A 65 -24.47 -9.69 -8.94
N CYS A 66 -23.66 -9.64 -10.00
CA CYS A 66 -23.99 -10.30 -11.25
C CYS A 66 -24.13 -11.82 -11.06
N ALA A 67 -23.16 -12.48 -10.41
CA ALA A 67 -23.17 -13.92 -10.20
C ALA A 67 -24.41 -14.41 -9.43
N GLN A 68 -24.99 -13.57 -8.56
CA GLN A 68 -26.23 -13.88 -7.83
C GLN A 68 -27.49 -13.77 -8.69
N THR A 69 -27.46 -13.04 -9.80
CA THR A 69 -28.66 -12.67 -10.57
C THR A 69 -28.79 -13.36 -11.92
N VAL A 70 -27.67 -13.81 -12.49
CA VAL A 70 -27.63 -14.46 -13.81
C VAL A 70 -27.80 -15.98 -13.74
N LYS A 71 -28.17 -16.58 -14.87
CA LYS A 71 -28.18 -18.03 -15.04
C LYS A 71 -26.77 -18.52 -15.37
N ALA A 72 -26.53 -19.82 -15.18
CA ALA A 72 -25.23 -20.43 -15.46
C ALA A 72 -24.72 -20.21 -16.89
N ALA A 73 -25.61 -20.14 -17.89
CA ALA A 73 -25.24 -19.92 -19.28
C ALA A 73 -24.70 -18.50 -19.55
N ASP A 74 -25.09 -17.52 -18.73
CA ASP A 74 -24.77 -16.10 -18.95
C ASP A 74 -23.64 -15.61 -18.01
N LEU A 75 -23.27 -16.43 -17.01
CA LEU A 75 -22.33 -16.11 -15.94
C LEU A 75 -21.02 -15.51 -16.45
N GLU A 76 -20.41 -16.12 -17.46
CA GLU A 76 -19.10 -15.70 -17.94
C GLU A 76 -19.14 -14.33 -18.61
N ALA A 77 -20.00 -14.18 -19.62
CA ALA A 77 -20.05 -12.97 -20.45
C ALA A 77 -20.62 -11.78 -19.69
N ASP A 78 -21.75 -11.96 -19.01
CA ASP A 78 -22.46 -10.85 -18.36
C ASP A 78 -21.69 -10.34 -17.15
N CYS A 79 -21.11 -11.23 -16.35
CA CYS A 79 -20.36 -10.80 -15.16
C CYS A 79 -18.97 -10.28 -15.51
N LEU A 80 -18.37 -10.72 -16.62
CA LEU A 80 -17.15 -10.09 -17.13
C LEU A 80 -17.44 -8.66 -17.58
N ALA A 81 -18.56 -8.44 -18.27
CA ALA A 81 -18.99 -7.10 -18.66
C ALA A 81 -19.29 -6.23 -17.43
N ALA A 82 -19.98 -6.75 -16.42
CA ALA A 82 -20.26 -6.05 -15.17
C ALA A 82 -18.96 -5.61 -14.46
N GLY A 83 -17.99 -6.54 -14.33
CA GLY A 83 -16.68 -6.25 -13.76
C GLY A 83 -15.92 -5.16 -14.52
N ASN A 84 -15.82 -5.30 -15.85
CA ASN A 84 -15.12 -4.33 -16.70
C ASN A 84 -15.76 -2.94 -16.67
N ASN A 85 -17.09 -2.86 -16.66
CA ASN A 85 -17.82 -1.59 -16.55
C ASN A 85 -17.61 -0.90 -15.18
N ALA A 86 -17.38 -1.68 -14.13
CA ALA A 86 -17.15 -1.17 -12.78
C ALA A 86 -15.73 -0.63 -12.53
N VAL A 87 -14.75 -1.04 -13.35
CA VAL A 87 -13.37 -0.51 -13.28
C VAL A 87 -13.11 0.59 -14.30
N GLY A 88 -13.77 0.60 -15.45
CA GLY A 88 -13.58 1.66 -16.46
C GLY A 88 -12.09 1.96 -16.73
N ALA A 89 -11.75 3.24 -16.89
CA ALA A 89 -10.36 3.71 -16.92
C ALA A 89 -9.90 4.15 -15.52
N MET A 90 -10.05 3.31 -14.50
CA MET A 90 -9.58 3.61 -13.14
C MET A 90 -8.05 3.79 -13.14
N VAL A 91 -7.65 5.02 -12.90
CA VAL A 91 -6.27 5.46 -12.68
C VAL A 91 -6.28 6.34 -11.43
N GLY A 92 -5.29 6.12 -10.57
CA GLY A 92 -5.15 6.80 -9.28
C GLY A 92 -3.73 7.33 -9.12
N GLN A 93 -3.42 7.87 -7.94
CA GLN A 93 -2.05 8.32 -7.68
C GLN A 93 -1.09 7.12 -7.61
N TYR A 94 -1.57 5.99 -7.09
CA TYR A 94 -0.77 4.77 -6.98
C TYR A 94 -1.31 3.61 -7.82
N VAL A 95 -2.37 3.82 -8.59
CA VAL A 95 -3.02 2.81 -9.43
C VAL A 95 -2.77 3.13 -10.90
N ALA A 96 -2.00 2.29 -11.57
CA ALA A 96 -1.70 2.41 -12.99
C ALA A 96 -2.84 1.88 -13.87
N SER A 97 -3.45 0.76 -13.45
CA SER A 97 -4.56 0.15 -14.15
C SER A 97 -5.30 -0.83 -13.26
N VAL A 98 -6.55 -1.10 -13.62
CA VAL A 98 -7.33 -2.24 -13.12
C VAL A 98 -7.95 -2.95 -14.32
N THR A 99 -7.78 -4.26 -14.40
CA THR A 99 -8.29 -5.09 -15.50
C THR A 99 -9.05 -6.28 -14.95
N VAL A 100 -10.10 -6.69 -15.65
CA VAL A 100 -10.87 -7.89 -15.32
C VAL A 100 -10.80 -8.86 -16.48
N THR A 101 -10.38 -10.09 -16.20
CA THR A 101 -10.41 -11.19 -17.16
C THR A 101 -11.22 -12.36 -16.58
N GLN A 102 -11.63 -13.27 -17.46
CA GLN A 102 -12.41 -14.44 -17.07
C GLN A 102 -11.98 -15.64 -17.89
N THR A 103 -11.96 -16.83 -17.28
CA THR A 103 -11.81 -18.12 -17.98
C THR A 103 -12.52 -19.21 -17.18
N GLY A 104 -13.50 -19.90 -17.78
CA GLY A 104 -14.12 -21.09 -17.20
C GLY A 104 -14.79 -20.86 -15.84
N GLY A 105 -15.59 -19.81 -15.71
CA GLY A 105 -16.23 -19.37 -14.45
C GLY A 105 -15.30 -18.70 -13.43
N VAL A 106 -14.00 -18.60 -13.71
CA VAL A 106 -13.02 -17.96 -12.82
C VAL A 106 -12.72 -16.54 -13.31
N PHE A 107 -13.03 -15.55 -12.48
CA PHE A 107 -12.75 -14.14 -12.71
C PHE A 107 -11.41 -13.77 -12.09
N THR A 108 -10.60 -12.99 -12.78
CA THR A 108 -9.37 -12.41 -12.23
C THR A 108 -9.43 -10.90 -12.35
N ILE A 109 -9.36 -10.21 -11.23
CA ILE A 109 -9.16 -8.76 -11.17
C ILE A 109 -7.68 -8.52 -10.91
N THR A 110 -7.01 -7.79 -11.82
CA THR A 110 -5.60 -7.41 -11.68
C THR A 110 -5.49 -5.91 -11.57
N ALA A 111 -5.01 -5.40 -10.44
CA ALA A 111 -4.66 -4.00 -10.25
C ALA A 111 -3.13 -3.85 -10.23
N THR A 112 -2.61 -2.97 -11.08
CA THR A 112 -1.17 -2.69 -11.20
C THR A 112 -0.85 -1.37 -10.53
N SER A 113 0.17 -1.34 -9.68
CA SER A 113 0.59 -0.11 -9.01
C SER A 113 1.49 0.77 -9.87
N GLN A 114 1.52 2.06 -9.57
CA GLN A 114 2.55 3.00 -10.01
C GLN A 114 3.09 3.77 -8.79
N ASP A 115 4.26 4.39 -8.94
CA ASP A 115 4.81 5.33 -7.95
C ASP A 115 4.94 4.79 -6.50
N ILE A 116 5.09 3.47 -6.36
CA ILE A 116 5.37 2.75 -5.11
C ILE A 116 6.71 2.03 -5.23
N GLY A 117 7.65 2.36 -4.35
CA GLY A 117 8.98 1.75 -4.36
C GLY A 117 9.72 2.00 -5.68
N SER A 118 10.46 1.00 -6.15
CA SER A 118 11.31 1.08 -7.34
C SER A 118 10.70 0.47 -8.61
N ALA A 119 9.56 -0.23 -8.50
CA ALA A 119 8.90 -0.89 -9.62
C ALA A 119 7.40 -1.07 -9.35
N ALA A 120 6.62 -1.15 -10.43
CA ALA A 120 5.21 -1.52 -10.37
C ALA A 120 5.03 -2.92 -9.77
N ALA A 121 3.96 -3.10 -9.00
CA ALA A 121 3.57 -4.37 -8.41
C ALA A 121 2.09 -4.64 -8.66
N ASP A 122 1.76 -5.90 -8.93
CA ASP A 122 0.42 -6.36 -9.25
C ASP A 122 -0.23 -6.99 -8.03
N TYR A 123 -1.50 -6.63 -7.81
CA TYR A 123 -2.42 -7.30 -6.91
C TYR A 123 -3.47 -8.04 -7.73
N ARG A 124 -3.51 -9.37 -7.61
CA ARG A 124 -4.44 -10.23 -8.34
C ARG A 124 -5.42 -10.89 -7.38
N LEU A 125 -6.70 -10.60 -7.57
CA LEU A 125 -7.81 -11.24 -6.87
C LEU A 125 -8.52 -12.19 -7.83
N VAL A 126 -8.62 -13.46 -7.45
CA VAL A 126 -9.25 -14.53 -8.25
C VAL A 126 -10.54 -14.95 -7.58
N GLY A 127 -11.61 -15.01 -8.37
CA GLY A 127 -12.96 -15.30 -7.93
C GLY A 127 -13.56 -16.47 -8.68
N THR A 128 -13.88 -17.56 -8.00
CA THR A 128 -14.62 -18.67 -8.62
C THR A 128 -16.11 -18.41 -8.47
N ALA A 129 -16.79 -18.11 -9.57
CA ALA A 129 -18.20 -17.75 -9.55
C ALA A 129 -19.11 -18.96 -9.71
N THR A 130 -20.21 -18.98 -8.96
CA THR A 130 -21.30 -19.95 -9.09
C THR A 130 -22.61 -19.19 -9.29
N ALA A 131 -23.25 -19.42 -10.44
CA ALA A 131 -24.50 -18.73 -10.80
C ALA A 131 -25.61 -18.98 -9.77
N GLY A 132 -26.31 -17.90 -9.40
CA GLY A 132 -27.35 -17.90 -8.37
C GLY A 132 -26.83 -18.01 -6.93
N VAL A 133 -25.51 -18.06 -6.72
CA VAL A 133 -24.88 -18.18 -5.39
C VAL A 133 -23.99 -16.98 -5.09
N GLY A 134 -23.04 -16.66 -5.97
CA GLY A 134 -22.04 -15.61 -5.75
C GLY A 134 -20.64 -16.06 -6.16
N VAL A 135 -19.61 -15.40 -5.62
CA VAL A 135 -18.21 -15.65 -5.98
C VAL A 135 -17.39 -15.88 -4.72
N ASP A 136 -16.55 -16.91 -4.75
CA ASP A 136 -15.55 -17.15 -3.72
C ASP A 136 -14.22 -16.52 -4.13
N TRP A 137 -13.73 -15.56 -3.35
CA TRP A 137 -12.58 -14.71 -3.69
C TRP A 137 -11.35 -15.05 -2.88
N GLU A 138 -10.23 -15.26 -3.57
CA GLU A 138 -8.92 -15.46 -2.97
C GLU A 138 -7.87 -14.57 -3.66
N ILE A 139 -6.86 -14.14 -2.91
CA ILE A 139 -5.68 -13.48 -3.48
C ILE A 139 -4.84 -14.55 -4.17
N ASP A 140 -4.51 -14.34 -5.45
CA ASP A 140 -3.54 -15.18 -6.15
C ASP A 140 -2.12 -14.82 -5.68
N LYS A 141 -1.71 -15.43 -4.57
CA LYS A 141 -0.39 -15.18 -3.95
C LYS A 141 0.79 -15.57 -4.85
N THR A 142 0.56 -16.46 -5.81
CA THR A 142 1.61 -16.96 -6.70
C THR A 142 1.93 -15.93 -7.77
N ASN A 143 0.90 -15.30 -8.33
CA ASN A 143 1.04 -14.37 -9.45
C ASN A 143 0.97 -12.89 -9.04
N SER A 144 0.56 -12.57 -7.80
CA SER A 144 0.60 -11.21 -7.28
C SER A 144 2.04 -10.82 -6.92
N THR A 145 2.67 -9.98 -7.73
CA THR A 145 4.06 -9.54 -7.49
C THR A 145 4.19 -8.67 -6.23
N CYS A 146 3.07 -8.12 -5.73
CA CYS A 146 3.05 -7.40 -4.45
C CYS A 146 3.43 -8.28 -3.24
N VAL A 147 3.29 -9.61 -3.33
CA VAL A 147 3.67 -10.55 -2.26
C VAL A 147 5.18 -10.61 -2.08
N ALA A 148 5.90 -10.74 -3.20
CA ALA A 148 7.37 -10.71 -3.18
C ALA A 148 7.92 -9.34 -2.79
N ALA A 149 7.22 -8.25 -3.16
CA ALA A 149 7.55 -6.89 -2.74
C ALA A 149 7.19 -6.61 -1.26
N GLY A 150 6.42 -7.50 -0.62
CA GLY A 150 5.94 -7.34 0.74
C GLY A 150 4.96 -6.18 0.90
N TYR A 151 4.23 -5.79 -0.13
CA TYR A 151 3.15 -4.78 -0.04
C TYR A 151 1.81 -5.42 0.32
N CYS A 152 1.61 -6.62 -0.20
CA CYS A 152 0.63 -7.62 0.18
C CYS A 152 1.39 -8.92 0.53
#